data_AF-A0A0B8PIR9-F1
#
_entry.id   AF-A0A0B8PIR9-F1
#
_cell.length_a   1.000
_cell.length_b   1.000
_cell.length_c   1.000
_cell.angle_alpha   90.00
_cell.angle_beta   90.00
_cell.angle_gamma   90.00
#
_symmetry.space_group_name_H-M   'P 1'
#
loop_
_entity.id
_entity.type
_entity.pdbx_description
1 polymer ?
#
loop_
_entity_poly.entity_id
_entity_poly.type
_entity_poly.pdbx_seq_one_letter_code
_entity_poly.pdbx_strand_id
1 'polypeptide(L)'
;MQLHSSVFSPLFVSMIAVGENTGRLDQALLQLSHYYEQELETRKRIKTAMRYPVLVISFITVAMFVLNLKVIPQFASMFNRFQVELPLPTRILIGTSNFFVEYWTLLLAVMVGCLFAFQAG
;
A
#
# COMPACT_ATOMS: atom_id res chain seq x y z
N MET A 1 -26.73 11.51 -16.25
CA MET A 1 -26.07 10.48 -15.43
C MET A 1 -24.84 9.87 -16.10
N GLN A 2 -24.87 9.51 -17.39
CA GLN A 2 -23.73 8.87 -18.08
C GLN A 2 -22.44 9.72 -18.20
N LEU A 3 -22.52 11.04 -18.04
CA LEU A 3 -21.35 11.95 -18.07
C LEU A 3 -20.50 11.93 -16.79
N HIS A 4 -20.97 11.28 -15.71
CA HIS A 4 -20.26 11.18 -14.42
C HIS A 4 -20.07 9.71 -14.00
N SER A 5 -19.36 8.94 -14.82
CA SER A 5 -19.14 7.50 -14.64
C SER A 5 -18.36 7.12 -13.36
N SER A 6 -17.60 8.07 -12.79
CA SER A 6 -16.90 7.90 -11.50
C SER A 6 -17.84 7.91 -10.29
N VAL A 7 -19.03 8.50 -10.43
CA VAL A 7 -20.03 8.62 -9.36
C VAL A 7 -21.21 7.70 -9.61
N PHE A 8 -21.68 7.62 -10.86
CA PHE A 8 -22.78 6.76 -11.27
C PHE A 8 -22.24 5.60 -12.11
N SER A 9 -22.10 4.44 -11.48
CA SER A 9 -21.64 3.25 -12.19
C SER A 9 -22.64 2.85 -13.28
N PRO A 10 -22.21 2.12 -14.32
CA PRO A 10 -23.11 1.58 -15.33
C PRO A 10 -24.25 0.74 -14.73
N LEU A 11 -23.98 0.04 -13.62
CA LEU A 11 -24.98 -0.73 -12.86
C LEU A 11 -26.03 0.19 -12.24
N PHE A 12 -25.61 1.30 -11.61
CA PHE A 12 -26.52 2.29 -11.03
C PHE A 12 -27.48 2.84 -12.09
N VAL A 13 -26.94 3.29 -13.23
CA VAL A 13 -27.76 3.87 -14.31
C VAL A 13 -28.71 2.83 -14.90
N SER A 14 -28.27 1.58 -15.08
CA SER A 14 -29.10 0.51 -15.63
C SER A 14 -30.25 0.13 -14.68
N MET A 15 -29.98 0.06 -13.38
CA MET A 15 -31.00 -0.25 -12.35
C MET A 15 -32.06 0.83 -12.26
N ILE A 16 -31.66 2.11 -12.28
CA ILE A 16 -32.60 3.24 -12.31
C ILE A 16 -33.43 3.20 -13.58
N ALA A 17 -32.82 3.00 -14.76
CA ALA A 17 -33.54 2.92 -16.02
C ALA A 17 -34.57 1.78 -16.03
N VAL A 18 -34.24 0.60 -15.49
CA VAL A 18 -35.20 -0.52 -15.37
C VAL A 18 -36.32 -0.17 -14.39
N GLY A 19 -36.00 0.42 -13.23
CA GLY A 19 -36.99 0.86 -12.25
C GLY A 19 -37.95 1.91 -12.80
N GLU A 20 -37.46 2.84 -13.61
CA GLU A 20 -38.25 3.91 -14.23
C GLU A 20 -39.15 3.35 -15.34
N ASN A 21 -38.61 2.51 -16.24
CA ASN A 21 -39.38 1.88 -17.31
C ASN A 21 -40.45 0.90 -16.80
N THR A 22 -40.24 0.28 -15.64
CA THR A 22 -41.21 -0.66 -15.03
C THR A 22 -42.12 -0.01 -14.00
N GLY A 23 -41.91 1.26 -13.66
CA GLY A 23 -42.62 1.96 -12.57
C GLY A 23 -42.28 1.44 -11.17
N ARG A 24 -41.15 0.72 -11.01
CA ARG A 24 -40.69 0.09 -9.76
C ARG A 24 -39.42 0.74 -9.22
N LEU A 25 -39.36 2.08 -9.24
CA LEU A 25 -38.18 2.84 -8.82
C LEU A 25 -37.79 2.56 -7.37
N ASP A 26 -38.77 2.41 -6.48
CA ASP A 26 -38.56 2.10 -5.06
C ASP A 26 -37.75 0.80 -4.88
N GLN A 27 -38.14 -0.27 -5.59
CA GLN A 27 -37.43 -1.55 -5.52
C GLN A 27 -36.01 -1.45 -6.10
N ALA A 28 -35.82 -0.69 -7.18
CA ALA A 28 -34.51 -0.48 -7.78
C ALA A 28 -33.56 0.27 -6.81
N LEU A 29 -34.06 1.31 -6.13
CA LEU A 29 -33.30 2.05 -5.12
C LEU A 29 -32.95 1.17 -3.91
N LEU A 30 -33.89 0.35 -3.44
CA LEU A 30 -33.66 -0.57 -2.32
C LEU A 30 -32.57 -1.61 -2.64
N GLN A 31 -32.58 -2.14 -3.86
CA GLN A 31 -31.58 -3.09 -4.32
C GLN A 31 -30.20 -2.44 -4.48
N LEU A 32 -30.13 -1.20 -4.98
CA LEU A 32 -28.88 -0.43 -5.02
C LEU A 32 -28.34 -0.14 -3.62
N SER A 33 -29.21 0.19 -2.66
CA SER A 33 -28.82 0.41 -1.26
C SER A 33 -28.12 -0.82 -0.69
N HIS A 34 -28.73 -2.00 -0.83
CA HIS A 34 -28.13 -3.25 -0.35
C HIS A 34 -26.81 -3.59 -1.04
N TYR A 35 -26.70 -3.34 -2.35
CA TYR A 35 -25.46 -3.55 -3.09
C TYR A 35 -24.32 -2.69 -2.52
N TYR A 36 -24.54 -1.39 -2.37
CA TYR A 36 -23.51 -0.48 -1.85
C TYR A 36 -23.16 -0.75 -0.39
N GLU A 37 -24.14 -1.16 0.42
CA GLU A 37 -23.88 -1.55 1.81
C GLU A 37 -22.95 -2.76 1.89
N GLN A 38 -23.18 -3.79 1.07
CA GLN A 38 -22.29 -4.96 0.96
C GLN A 38 -20.92 -4.59 0.41
N GLU A 39 -20.85 -3.71 -0.58
CA GLU A 39 -19.58 -3.22 -1.13
C GLU A 39 -18.76 -2.47 -0.06
N LEU A 40 -19.41 -1.57 0.69
CA LEU A 40 -18.80 -0.82 1.79
C LEU A 40 -18.30 -1.75 2.90
N GLU A 41 -19.09 -2.75 3.31
CA GLU A 41 -18.65 -3.74 4.29
C GLU A 41 -17.43 -4.51 3.79
N THR A 42 -17.44 -4.97 2.55
CA THR A 42 -16.34 -5.71 1.94
C THR A 42 -15.06 -4.86 1.93
N ARG A 43 -15.15 -3.61 1.48
CA ARG A 43 -14.02 -2.66 1.50
C ARG A 43 -13.49 -2.42 2.91
N LYS A 44 -14.38 -2.23 3.89
CA LYS A 44 -14.00 -2.06 5.31
C LYS A 44 -13.26 -3.29 5.86
N ARG A 45 -13.72 -4.50 5.54
CA ARG A 45 -13.07 -5.76 5.95
C ARG A 45 -11.67 -5.87 5.35
N ILE A 46 -11.52 -5.62 4.05
CA ILE A 46 -10.21 -5.62 3.37
C ILE A 46 -9.26 -4.58 4.01
N LYS A 47 -9.73 -3.35 4.19
CA LYS A 47 -8.92 -2.27 4.79
C LYS A 47 -8.46 -2.62 6.20
N THR A 48 -9.32 -3.26 6.99
CA THR A 48 -8.99 -3.70 8.35
C THR A 48 -7.94 -4.81 8.33
N ALA A 49 -8.10 -5.81 7.45
CA ALA A 49 -7.14 -6.90 7.30
C ALA A 49 -5.75 -6.44 6.84
N MET A 50 -5.69 -5.41 5.97
CA MET A 50 -4.44 -4.85 5.47
C MET A 50 -3.70 -3.93 6.45
N ARG A 51 -4.38 -3.45 7.50
CA ARG A 51 -3.79 -2.47 8.44
C ARG A 51 -2.55 -3.00 9.15
N TYR A 52 -2.60 -4.23 9.67
CA TYR A 52 -1.46 -4.81 10.39
C TYR A 52 -0.26 -5.07 9.47
N PRO A 53 -0.41 -5.74 8.31
CA PRO A 53 0.68 -5.89 7.33
C PRO A 53 1.36 -4.58 6.95
N VAL A 54 0.58 -3.53 6.66
CA VAL A 54 1.10 -2.21 6.29
C VAL A 54 1.93 -1.61 7.43
N LEU A 55 1.44 -1.69 8.67
CA LEU A 55 2.18 -1.20 9.83
C LEU A 55 3.51 -1.94 9.99
N VAL A 56 3.52 -3.27 10.00
CA VAL A 56 4.74 -4.06 10.19
C VAL A 56 5.77 -3.80 9.10
N ILE A 57 5.34 -3.80 7.83
CA ILE A 57 6.23 -3.51 6.68
C ILE A 57 6.81 -2.10 6.79
N SER A 58 6.03 -1.11 7.23
CA SER A 58 6.51 0.25 7.43
C SER A 58 7.62 0.32 8.50
N PHE A 59 7.43 -0.34 9.65
CA PHE A 59 8.44 -0.39 10.71
C PHE A 59 9.74 -1.09 10.26
N ILE A 60 9.62 -2.23 9.58
CA ILE A 60 10.79 -2.96 9.06
C ILE A 60 11.56 -2.10 8.07
N THR A 61 10.85 -1.37 7.21
CA THR A 61 11.47 -0.49 6.21
C THR A 61 12.24 0.65 6.89
N VAL A 62 11.65 1.30 7.89
CA VAL A 62 12.33 2.35 8.66
C VAL A 62 13.54 1.79 9.43
N ALA A 63 13.40 0.62 10.06
CA ALA A 63 14.49 -0.03 10.78
C ALA A 63 15.66 -0.36 9.84
N MET A 64 15.38 -0.95 8.67
CA MET A 64 16.39 -1.24 7.66
C MET A 64 17.09 0.03 7.17
N PHE A 65 16.35 1.12 6.97
CA PHE A 65 16.92 2.40 6.58
C PHE A 65 17.91 2.94 7.61
N VAL A 66 17.53 2.93 8.90
CA VAL A 66 18.40 3.36 10.00
C VAL A 66 19.64 2.49 10.11
N LEU A 67 19.47 1.16 10.04
CA LEU A 67 20.58 0.21 10.09
C LEU A 67 21.61 0.51 9.00
N ASN A 68 21.14 0.70 7.77
CA ASN A 68 22.02 0.92 6.63
C ASN A 68 22.73 2.27 6.65
N LEU A 69 22.03 3.37 6.94
CA LEU A 69 22.63 4.70 6.87
C LEU A 69 23.46 5.09 8.08
N LYS A 70 23.15 4.54 9.27
CA LYS A 70 23.81 4.94 10.52
C LYS A 70 24.64 3.82 11.09
N VAL A 71 24.05 2.63 11.26
CA VAL A 71 24.67 1.56 12.04
C VAL A 71 25.82 0.90 11.28
N ILE A 72 25.59 0.43 10.05
CA ILE A 72 26.61 -0.22 9.22
C ILE A 72 27.86 0.65 9.00
N PRO A 73 27.77 1.92 8.58
CA PRO A 73 28.96 2.76 8.39
C PRO A 73 29.68 3.05 9.71
N GLN A 74 28.96 3.17 10.83
CA GLN A 74 29.58 3.33 12.14
C GLN A 74 30.42 2.11 12.52
N PHE A 75 29.89 0.89 12.32
CA PHE A 75 30.65 -0.35 12.51
C PHE A 75 31.87 -0.40 11.57
N ALA A 76 31.70 -0.08 10.27
CA ALA A 76 32.82 -0.06 9.33
C ALA A 76 33.92 0.93 9.76
N SER A 77 33.55 2.12 10.24
CA SER A 77 34.49 3.12 10.74
C SER A 77 35.22 2.67 12.02
N MET A 78 34.55 1.89 12.87
CA MET A 78 35.12 1.32 14.08
C MET A 78 36.21 0.29 13.72
N PHE A 79 35.95 -0.64 12.80
CA PHE A 79 36.95 -1.62 12.36
C PHE A 79 38.17 -0.98 11.68
N ASN A 80 37.97 0.06 10.86
CA ASN A 80 39.06 0.81 10.26
C ASN A 80 40.00 1.45 11.30
N ARG A 81 39.48 1.88 12.46
CA ARG A 81 40.28 2.44 13.56
C ARG A 81 41.13 1.40 14.28
N PHE A 82 40.72 0.14 14.28
CA PHE A 82 41.47 -0.96 14.91
C PHE A 82 42.56 -1.54 13.99
N GLN A 83 42.76 -0.98 12.78
CA GLN A 83 43.65 -1.52 11.73
C GLN A 83 43.42 -3.01 11.39
N VAL A 84 42.23 -3.51 11.72
CA VAL A 84 41.83 -4.86 11.34
C VAL A 84 41.09 -4.74 10.02
N GLU A 85 41.62 -5.38 8.97
CA GLU A 85 40.91 -5.46 7.70
C GLU A 85 39.55 -6.11 7.89
N LEU A 86 38.51 -5.50 7.32
CA LEU A 86 37.15 -6.02 7.38
C LEU A 86 37.13 -7.48 6.89
N PRO A 87 36.69 -8.45 7.72
CA PRO A 87 36.54 -9.84 7.32
C PRO A 87 35.63 -9.96 6.08
N LEU A 88 35.89 -10.96 5.24
CA LEU A 88 35.09 -11.23 4.03
C LEU A 88 33.57 -11.23 4.26
N PRO A 89 33.03 -11.85 5.34
CA PRO A 89 31.60 -11.82 5.63
C PRO A 89 31.03 -10.40 5.76
N THR A 90 31.79 -9.48 6.38
CA THR A 90 31.37 -8.10 6.60
C THR A 90 31.42 -7.28 5.31
N ARG A 91 32.39 -7.55 4.43
CA ARG A 91 32.48 -6.92 3.10
C ARG A 91 31.32 -7.36 2.19
N ILE A 92 30.95 -8.63 2.22
CA ILE A 92 29.81 -9.17 1.47
C ILE A 92 28.50 -8.56 2.01
N LEU A 93 28.37 -8.45 3.34
CA LEU A 93 27.22 -7.81 3.99
C LEU A 93 27.06 -6.35 3.54
N ILE A 94 28.13 -5.55 3.55
CA ILE A 94 28.10 -4.14 3.12
C ILE A 94 27.77 -4.03 1.63
N GLY A 95 28.35 -4.89 0.79
CA GLY A 95 28.02 -4.94 -0.65
C GLY A 95 26.55 -5.27 -0.90
N THR A 96 25.99 -6.21 -0.14
CA THR A 96 24.57 -6.56 -0.20
C THR A 96 23.70 -5.41 0.33
N SER A 97 24.13 -4.76 1.39
CA SER A 97 23.47 -3.58 1.95
C SER A 97 23.37 -2.44 0.96
N ASN A 98 24.44 -2.12 0.23
CA ASN A 98 24.41 -1.06 -0.78
C ASN A 98 23.38 -1.33 -1.88
N PHE A 99 23.20 -2.59 -2.28
CA PHE A 99 22.12 -2.97 -3.20
C PHE A 99 20.75 -2.61 -2.63
N PHE A 100 20.45 -3.00 -1.37
CA PHE A 100 19.17 -2.64 -0.74
C PHE A 100 19.01 -1.15 -0.43
N VAL A 101 20.11 -0.43 -0.17
CA VAL A 101 20.15 1.04 0.01
C VAL A 101 19.98 1.77 -1.30
N GLU A 102 20.25 1.18 -2.44
CA GLU A 102 20.00 1.83 -3.74
C GLU A 102 18.53 1.70 -4.15
N TYR A 103 17.90 0.56 -3.84
CA TYR A 103 16.48 0.31 -4.16
C TYR A 103 15.49 0.81 -3.09
N TRP A 104 15.92 1.36 -1.95
CA TRP A 104 15.02 1.84 -0.89
C TRP A 104 14.09 2.97 -1.33
N THR A 105 14.55 3.87 -2.22
CA THR A 105 13.73 4.95 -2.79
C THR A 105 12.60 4.38 -3.63
N LEU A 106 12.88 3.31 -4.37
CA LEU A 106 11.93 2.57 -5.19
C LEU A 106 10.92 1.82 -4.31
N LEU A 107 11.37 1.18 -3.23
CA LEU A 107 10.51 0.55 -2.23
C LEU A 107 9.60 1.54 -1.50
N LEU A 108 10.11 2.72 -1.12
CA LEU A 108 9.29 3.78 -0.54
C LEU A 108 8.33 4.39 -1.55
N ALA A 109 8.76 4.59 -2.81
CA ALA A 109 7.88 5.06 -3.86
C ALA A 109 6.73 4.06 -4.11
N VAL A 110 7.01 2.76 -4.09
CA VAL A 110 5.99 1.70 -4.19
C VAL A 110 5.10 1.68 -2.95
N MET A 111 5.66 1.82 -1.75
CA MET A 111 4.86 1.83 -0.51
C MET A 111 3.94 3.05 -0.42
N VAL A 112 4.44 4.24 -0.73
CA VAL A 112 3.65 5.47 -0.82
C VAL A 112 2.62 5.38 -1.93
N GLY A 113 3.00 4.85 -3.09
CA GLY A 113 2.08 4.57 -4.20
C GLY A 113 0.95 3.62 -3.79
N CYS A 114 1.26 2.54 -3.09
CA CYS A 114 0.28 1.60 -2.55
C CYS A 114 -0.63 2.25 -1.50
N LEU A 115 -0.08 3.06 -0.59
CA LEU A 115 -0.88 3.78 0.40
C LEU A 115 -1.85 4.77 -0.25
N PHE A 116 -1.39 5.54 -1.23
CA PHE A 116 -2.27 6.44 -2.00
C PHE A 116 -3.31 5.66 -2.82
N ALA A 117 -2.95 4.54 -3.43
CA ALA A 117 -3.89 3.68 -4.14
C ALA A 117 -4.98 3.10 -3.21
N PHE A 118 -4.63 2.72 -1.97
CA PHE A 118 -5.57 2.26 -0.95
C PHE A 118 -6.38 3.39 -0.29
N GLN A 119 -5.98 4.65 -0.47
CA GLN A 119 -6.70 5.82 0.04
C GLN A 119 -7.61 6.43 -1.03
N ALA A 120 -7.28 6.24 -2.31
CA ALA A 120 -8.05 6.68 -3.47
C ALA A 120 -9.08 5.64 -3.98
N GLY A 121 -8.96 4.37 -3.55
CA GLY A 121 -9.96 3.31 -3.78
C GLY A 121 -10.82 3.04 -2.55
#